data_AF-A0A957H466-F1
#
_entry.id   AF-A0A957H466-F1
#
_cell.length_a   1.000
_cell.length_b   1.000
_cell.length_c   1.000
_cell.angle_alpha   90.00
_cell.angle_beta   90.00
_cell.angle_gamma   90.00
#
_symmetry.space_group_name_H-M   'P 1'
#
loop_
_entity.id
_entity.type
_entity.pdbx_description
1 polymer ?
#
loop_
_entity_poly.entity_id
_entity_poly.type
_entity_poly.pdbx_seq_one_letter_code
_entity_poly.pdbx_strand_id
1 'polypeptide(L)'
;MPFSPPSIAILGPLQLQLAQRAYLLTGNGAALLGYLALQGRSGFQATRSRLAGTLWPDSDEERARHLLSNTLYRLQRQVPELADHLVLSSETVGLMGLAVDAVRFGELAAGGDPAGWQEALALYR
;
A
#
# COMPACT_ATOMS: atom_id res chain seq x y z
N MET A 1 -17.68 -11.52 -16.33
CA MET A 1 -16.48 -11.81 -15.53
C MET A 1 -16.51 -10.88 -14.32
N PRO A 2 -16.60 -11.35 -13.07
CA PRO A 2 -16.52 -10.43 -11.94
C PRO A 2 -15.08 -9.90 -11.87
N PHE A 3 -14.91 -8.59 -12.02
CA PHE A 3 -13.64 -7.95 -11.72
C PHE A 3 -13.39 -8.12 -10.23
N SER A 4 -12.28 -8.76 -9.85
CA SER A 4 -11.86 -8.74 -8.45
C SER A 4 -11.57 -7.30 -8.06
N PRO A 5 -11.98 -6.84 -6.86
CA PRO A 5 -11.72 -5.48 -6.45
C PRO A 5 -10.21 -5.22 -6.43
N PRO A 6 -9.76 -4.01 -6.81
CA PRO A 6 -8.39 -3.59 -6.64
C PRO A 6 -7.91 -3.87 -5.21
N SER A 7 -6.78 -4.55 -5.07
CA SER A 7 -6.30 -5.00 -3.77
C SER A 7 -4.79 -4.96 -3.64
N ILE A 8 -4.32 -4.83 -2.41
CA ILE A 8 -2.92 -4.91 -2.04
C ILE A 8 -2.75 -5.98 -0.96
N ALA A 9 -1.83 -6.90 -1.21
CA ALA A 9 -1.43 -7.93 -0.27
C ALA A 9 -0.06 -7.58 0.32
N ILE A 10 0.02 -7.59 1.65
CA ILE A 10 1.22 -7.26 2.42
C ILE A 10 1.56 -8.32 3.48
N LEU A 11 0.71 -9.34 3.66
CA LEU A 11 1.00 -10.52 4.50
C LEU A 11 1.86 -11.54 3.75
N GLY A 12 3.02 -11.07 3.28
CA GLY A 12 3.92 -11.77 2.37
C GLY A 12 4.66 -10.76 1.48
N PRO A 13 5.24 -11.18 0.34
CA PRO A 13 5.77 -10.25 -0.66
C PRO A 13 4.68 -9.28 -1.11
N LEU A 14 5.00 -7.98 -1.21
CA LEU A 14 4.01 -6.99 -1.56
C LEU A 14 3.50 -7.19 -2.99
N GLN A 15 2.22 -7.50 -3.10
CA GLN A 15 1.54 -7.72 -4.37
C GLN A 15 0.38 -6.74 -4.51
N LEU A 16 0.31 -6.09 -5.66
CA LEU A 16 -0.73 -5.15 -6.00
C LEU A 16 -1.54 -5.71 -7.18
N GLN A 17 -2.84 -5.91 -6.98
CA GLN A 17 -3.77 -6.36 -8.01
C GLN A 17 -4.62 -5.17 -8.45
N LEU A 18 -4.43 -4.74 -9.70
CA LEU A 18 -5.22 -3.66 -10.32
C LEU A 18 -5.79 -4.16 -11.64
N ALA A 19 -7.08 -3.90 -11.87
CA ALA A 19 -7.82 -4.40 -13.03
C ALA A 19 -7.57 -5.92 -13.23
N GLN A 20 -6.90 -6.31 -14.32
CA GLN A 20 -6.56 -7.71 -14.63
C GLN A 20 -5.08 -8.04 -14.46
N ARG A 21 -4.28 -7.18 -13.81
CA ARG A 21 -2.84 -7.35 -13.64
C ARG A 21 -2.43 -7.45 -12.18
N ALA A 22 -1.52 -8.38 -11.91
CA ALA A 22 -0.82 -8.51 -10.64
C ALA A 22 0.58 -7.94 -10.79
N TYR A 23 0.98 -7.10 -9.83
CA TYR A 23 2.31 -6.50 -9.75
C TYR A 23 2.99 -6.98 -8.48
N LEU A 24 4.11 -7.68 -8.61
CA LEU A 24 5.00 -7.95 -7.50
C LEU A 24 5.96 -6.78 -7.35
N LEU A 25 5.90 -6.07 -6.23
CA LEU A 25 6.70 -4.89 -5.99
C LEU A 25 7.77 -5.18 -4.95
N THR A 26 8.93 -4.54 -5.12
CA THR A 26 10.07 -4.67 -4.21
C THR A 26 10.72 -3.32 -3.91
N GLY A 27 11.59 -3.28 -2.90
CA GLY A 27 12.33 -2.08 -2.51
C GLY A 27 11.43 -0.94 -2.01
N ASN A 28 11.87 0.30 -2.21
CA ASN A 28 11.21 1.48 -1.63
C ASN A 28 9.80 1.72 -2.18
N GLY A 29 9.52 1.26 -3.41
CA GLY A 29 8.17 1.34 -3.98
C GLY A 29 7.17 0.46 -3.23
N ALA A 30 7.59 -0.78 -2.92
CA ALA A 30 6.83 -1.65 -2.05
C ALA A 30 6.71 -1.07 -0.63
N ALA A 31 7.81 -0.64 -0.03
CA ALA A 31 7.78 -0.09 1.33
C ALA A 31 6.82 1.12 1.44
N LEU A 32 6.82 2.01 0.44
CA LEU A 32 5.88 3.14 0.37
C LEU A 32 4.42 2.69 0.31
N LEU A 33 4.08 1.77 -0.61
CA LEU A 33 2.69 1.31 -0.73
C LEU A 33 2.25 0.49 0.47
N GLY A 34 3.12 -0.33 1.04
CA GLY A 34 2.82 -1.10 2.26
C GLY A 34 2.56 -0.19 3.45
N TYR A 35 3.38 0.86 3.63
CA TYR A 35 3.16 1.87 4.65
C TYR A 35 1.81 2.59 4.44
N LEU A 36 1.53 3.04 3.22
CA LEU A 36 0.26 3.73 2.92
C LEU A 36 -0.95 2.82 3.07
N ALA A 37 -0.84 1.53 2.73
CA ALA A 37 -1.93 0.56 2.85
C ALA A 37 -2.26 0.25 4.32
N LEU A 38 -1.24 0.09 5.17
CA LEU A 38 -1.43 -0.14 6.61
C LEU A 38 -2.04 1.06 7.32
N GLN A 39 -1.58 2.26 6.97
CA GLN A 39 -2.06 3.50 7.58
C GLN A 39 -3.36 3.99 6.96
N GLY A 40 -3.64 3.59 5.72
CA GLY A 40 -4.73 4.01 4.84
C GLY A 40 -6.12 3.51 5.22
N ARG A 41 -6.39 3.20 6.50
CA ARG A 41 -7.76 2.92 6.95
C ARG A 41 -8.62 4.16 6.69
N SER A 42 -9.54 4.07 5.74
CA SER A 42 -10.52 5.09 5.34
C SER A 42 -9.96 6.53 5.20
N GLY A 43 -9.31 6.81 4.07
CA GLY A 43 -9.01 8.19 3.64
C GLY A 43 -7.79 8.84 4.30
N PHE A 44 -7.03 8.09 5.11
CA PHE A 44 -5.79 8.58 5.69
C PHE A 44 -4.75 8.93 4.61
N GLN A 45 -4.15 10.11 4.74
CA GLN A 45 -3.03 10.56 3.90
C GLN A 45 -1.84 10.88 4.80
N ALA A 46 -0.67 10.37 4.44
CA ALA A 46 0.57 10.67 5.15
C ALA A 46 1.23 11.92 4.59
N THR A 47 1.82 12.76 5.45
CA THR A 47 2.62 13.89 4.96
C THR A 47 3.88 13.39 4.26
N ARG A 48 4.31 14.13 3.23
CA ARG A 48 5.53 13.82 2.46
C ARG A 48 6.77 13.83 3.35
N SER A 49 6.85 14.74 4.33
CA SER A 49 7.96 14.77 5.29
C SER A 49 7.97 13.51 6.17
N ARG A 50 6.81 13.07 6.68
CA ARG A 50 6.72 11.82 7.46
C ARG A 50 7.11 10.59 6.64
N LEU A 51 6.63 10.48 5.41
CA LEU A 51 7.00 9.39 4.50
C LEU A 51 8.49 9.40 4.19
N ALA A 52 9.04 10.58 3.90
CA ALA A 52 10.45 10.76 3.59
C ALA A 52 11.33 10.31 4.77
N GLY A 53 11.07 10.80 5.99
CA GLY A 53 11.83 10.42 7.18
C GLY A 53 11.65 8.96 7.61
N THR A 54 10.50 8.35 7.32
CA THR A 54 10.25 6.94 7.67
C THR A 54 10.96 5.98 6.72
N LEU A 55 10.93 6.27 5.40
CA LEU A 55 11.46 5.38 4.38
C LEU A 55 12.96 5.60 4.09
N TRP A 56 13.48 6.79 4.39
CA TRP A 56 14.89 7.14 4.21
C TRP A 56 15.45 7.84 5.47
N PRO A 57 15.52 7.15 6.62
CA PRO A 57 15.94 7.75 7.87
C PRO A 57 17.40 8.24 7.85
N ASP A 58 18.25 7.67 7.00
CA ASP A 58 19.67 8.02 6.89
C ASP A 58 19.95 9.19 5.93
N SER A 59 18.91 9.81 5.36
CA SER A 59 19.03 10.96 4.46
C SER A 59 18.58 12.24 5.16
N ASP A 60 19.20 13.37 4.81
CA ASP A 60 18.66 14.68 5.18
C ASP A 60 17.26 14.90 4.57
N GLU A 61 16.49 15.85 5.13
CA GLU A 61 15.09 16.04 4.76
C GLU A 61 14.92 16.36 3.26
N GLU A 62 15.78 17.21 2.69
CA GLU A 62 15.69 17.61 1.28
C GLU A 62 15.92 16.39 0.37
N ARG A 63 16.99 15.63 0.63
CA ARG A 63 17.32 14.40 -0.08
C ARG A 63 16.21 13.35 0.07
N ALA A 64 15.68 13.16 1.27
CA ALA A 64 14.61 12.19 1.53
C ALA A 64 13.33 12.55 0.76
N ARG A 65 12.96 13.84 0.69
CA ARG A 65 11.82 14.31 -0.12
C ARG A 65 12.05 14.12 -1.63
N HIS A 66 13.28 14.30 -2.11
CA HIS A 66 13.64 13.97 -3.49
C HIS A 66 13.52 12.47 -3.76
N LEU A 67 14.02 11.61 -2.87
CA LEU A 67 13.91 10.15 -2.99
C LEU A 67 12.45 9.68 -2.98
N LEU A 68 11.60 10.29 -2.14
CA LEU A 68 10.15 10.05 -2.15
C LEU A 68 9.54 10.38 -3.51
N SER A 69 9.82 11.56 -4.04
CA SER A 69 9.24 12.02 -5.31
C SER A 69 9.70 11.15 -6.48
N ASN A 70 10.98 10.77 -6.52
CA ASN A 70 11.52 9.83 -7.49
C ASN A 70 10.89 8.44 -7.37
N THR A 71 10.63 7.96 -6.16
CA THR A 71 9.99 6.67 -5.92
C THR A 71 8.53 6.68 -6.38
N LEU A 72 7.77 7.73 -6.07
CA LEU A 72 6.41 7.93 -6.57
C LEU A 72 6.35 7.99 -8.10
N TYR A 73 7.28 8.70 -8.72
CA TYR A 73 7.38 8.78 -10.18
C TYR A 73 7.66 7.41 -10.80
N ARG A 74 8.64 6.67 -10.27
CA ARG A 74 8.95 5.32 -10.76
C ARG A 74 7.78 4.35 -10.57
N LEU A 75 7.10 4.41 -9.43
CA LEU A 75 5.91 3.59 -9.16
C LEU A 75 4.80 3.86 -10.18
N GLN A 76 4.45 5.11 -10.43
CA GLN A 76 3.42 5.47 -11.42
C GLN A 76 3.81 5.03 -12.84
N ARG A 77 5.10 4.98 -13.18
CA ARG A 77 5.56 4.46 -14.48
C ARG A 77 5.55 2.94 -14.55
N GLN A 78 5.88 2.26 -13.46
CA GLN A 78 5.88 0.81 -13.38
C GLN A 78 4.46 0.25 -13.33
N VAL A 79 3.54 0.97 -12.69
CA VAL A 79 2.13 0.61 -12.50
C VAL A 79 1.25 1.80 -12.89
N PRO A 80 0.97 2.00 -14.18
CA PRO A 80 0.17 3.14 -14.65
C PRO A 80 -1.23 3.22 -14.02
N GLU A 81 -1.86 2.07 -13.79
CA GLU A 81 -3.21 1.98 -13.20
C GLU A 81 -3.24 2.42 -11.72
N LEU A 82 -2.09 2.54 -11.05
CA LEU A 82 -1.99 3.00 -9.67
C LEU A 82 -2.37 4.49 -9.53
N ALA A 83 -2.30 5.27 -10.60
CA ALA A 83 -2.66 6.68 -10.58
C ALA A 83 -4.11 6.92 -10.09
N ASP A 84 -5.04 6.04 -10.46
CA ASP A 84 -6.46 6.10 -10.07
C ASP A 84 -6.69 5.80 -8.58
N HIS A 85 -5.67 5.25 -7.90
CA HIS A 85 -5.71 4.86 -6.51
C HIS A 85 -4.81 5.72 -5.61
N LEU A 86 -4.04 6.64 -6.18
CA LEU A 86 -3.18 7.56 -5.45
C LEU A 86 -3.88 8.90 -5.23
N VAL A 87 -3.88 9.35 -3.97
CA VAL A 87 -4.31 10.70 -3.62
C VAL A 87 -3.06 11.52 -3.34
N LEU A 88 -2.69 12.40 -4.28
CA LEU A 88 -1.47 13.18 -4.21
C LEU A 88 -1.77 14.67 -4.03
N SER A 89 -1.08 15.31 -3.09
CA SER A 89 -1.00 16.76 -2.98
C SER A 89 0.46 17.22 -2.86
N SER A 90 0.66 18.53 -2.78
CA SER A 90 1.98 19.12 -2.47
C SER A 90 2.51 18.67 -1.10
N GLU A 91 1.62 18.33 -0.17
CA GLU A 91 1.98 18.03 1.23
C GLU A 91 1.77 16.58 1.63
N THR A 92 0.85 15.88 0.98
CA THR A 92 0.36 14.57 1.40
C THR A 92 0.34 13.55 0.27
N VAL A 93 0.38 12.28 0.67
CA VAL A 93 0.26 11.11 -0.20
C VAL A 93 -0.66 10.11 0.51
N GLY A 94 -1.66 9.62 -0.20
CA GLY A 94 -2.59 8.61 0.29
C GLY A 94 -2.91 7.55 -0.74
N LEU A 95 -3.59 6.50 -0.30
CA LEU A 95 -4.18 5.47 -1.14
C LEU A 95 -5.69 5.44 -0.94
N MET A 96 -6.42 5.11 -2.01
CA MET A 96 -7.88 4.96 -1.97
C MET A 96 -8.38 3.81 -2.84
N GLY A 97 -9.52 3.23 -2.45
CA GLY A 97 -10.21 2.22 -3.26
C GLY A 97 -9.46 0.90 -3.40
N LEU A 98 -8.56 0.57 -2.46
CA LEU A 98 -7.83 -0.71 -2.42
C LEU A 98 -8.25 -1.52 -1.19
N ALA A 99 -8.60 -2.78 -1.40
CA ALA A 99 -8.72 -3.74 -0.30
C ALA A 99 -7.32 -4.12 0.20
N VAL A 100 -7.11 -4.16 1.51
CA VAL A 100 -5.83 -4.51 2.15
C VAL A 100 -6.00 -5.81 2.92
N ASP A 101 -5.21 -6.83 2.58
CA ASP A 101 -5.29 -8.15 3.22
C ASP A 101 -5.06 -8.09 4.74
N ALA A 102 -4.14 -7.26 5.22
CA ALA A 102 -3.88 -7.08 6.65
C ALA A 102 -5.06 -6.46 7.41
N VAL A 103 -5.84 -5.59 6.74
CA VAL A 103 -7.08 -5.05 7.34
C VAL A 103 -8.10 -6.16 7.46
N ARG A 104 -8.31 -6.93 6.38
CA ARG A 104 -9.24 -8.07 6.38
C ARG A 104 -8.84 -9.15 7.39
N PHE A 105 -7.55 -9.43 7.52
CA PHE A 105 -6.99 -10.33 8.52
C PHE A 105 -7.35 -9.87 9.92
N GLY A 106 -7.15 -8.59 10.23
CA GLY A 106 -7.49 -8.03 11.55
C GLY A 106 -8.97 -8.14 11.89
N GLU A 107 -9.85 -7.89 10.91
CA GLU A 107 -11.31 -8.06 11.07
C GLU A 107 -11.69 -9.51 11.38
N LEU A 108 -11.18 -10.46 10.57
CA LEU A 108 -11.46 -11.89 10.71
C LEU A 108 -10.89 -12.47 12.01
N ALA A 109 -9.67 -12.07 12.39
CA ALA A 109 -9.03 -12.50 13.63
C ALA A 109 -9.80 -12.02 14.87
N ALA A 110 -10.39 -10.82 14.80
CA ALA A 110 -11.17 -10.25 15.90
C ALA A 110 -12.58 -10.86 16.07
N GLY A 111 -13.12 -11.52 15.03
CA GLY A 111 -14.48 -12.09 15.04
C GLY A 111 -14.70 -13.22 16.06
N GLY A 112 -13.63 -13.90 16.48
CA GLY A 112 -13.66 -14.89 17.56
C GLY A 112 -14.26 -16.25 17.18
N ASP A 113 -14.55 -16.51 15.91
CA ASP A 113 -15.05 -17.78 15.43
C ASP A 113 -13.99 -18.57 14.62
N PRO A 114 -13.94 -19.91 14.75
CA PRO A 114 -12.92 -20.72 14.07
C PRO A 114 -12.91 -20.62 12.54
N ALA A 115 -14.08 -20.38 11.92
CA ALA A 115 -14.17 -20.26 10.46
C ALA A 115 -13.50 -18.96 9.99
N GLY A 116 -13.79 -17.84 10.66
CA GLY A 116 -13.13 -16.56 10.44
C GLY A 116 -11.61 -16.64 10.62
N TRP A 117 -11.13 -17.37 11.62
CA TRP A 117 -9.69 -17.59 11.81
C TRP A 117 -9.05 -18.39 10.67
N GLN A 118 -9.74 -19.42 10.17
CA GLN A 118 -9.26 -20.19 9.02
C GLN A 118 -9.20 -19.33 7.75
N GLU A 119 -10.19 -18.46 7.53
CA GLU A 119 -10.15 -17.46 6.46
C GLU A 119 -9.01 -16.45 6.64
N ALA A 120 -8.73 -16.01 7.87
CA ALA A 120 -7.63 -15.10 8.16
C ALA A 120 -6.27 -15.74 7.82
N LEU A 121 -6.06 -17.00 8.22
CA LEU A 121 -4.83 -17.73 7.90
C LEU A 121 -4.63 -17.91 6.38
N ALA A 122 -5.70 -18.06 5.61
CA ALA A 122 -5.65 -18.17 4.15
C ALA A 122 -5.21 -16.86 3.45
N LEU A 123 -5.16 -15.73 4.15
CA LEU A 123 -4.65 -14.47 3.61
C LEU A 123 -3.12 -14.38 3.60
N TYR A 124 -2.44 -15.24 4.37
CA TYR A 124 -0.97 -15.30 4.39
C TYR A 124 -0.46 -15.95 3.11
N ARG A 125 0.49 -15.30 2.41
CA ARG A 125 1.03 -15.74 1.12
C ARG A 125 2.50 -16.14 1.20
#